data_AF-A0AAE0LE23-F1
#
_entry.id   AF-A0AAE0LE23-F1
#
_cell.length_a   1.000
_cell.length_b   1.000
_cell.length_c   1.000
_cell.angle_alpha   90.00
_cell.angle_beta   90.00
_cell.angle_gamma   90.00
#
_symmetry.space_group_name_H-M   'P 1'
#
loop_
_entity.id
_entity.type
_entity.pdbx_description
1 polymer ?
#
loop_
_entity_poly.entity_id
_entity_poly.type
_entity_poly.pdbx_seq_one_letter_code
_entity_poly.pdbx_strand_id
1 'polypeptide(L)'
;MSGSKGRSAHIDALLQESSSRIPGIAVAAVVGGSVVYSGAAGRAEEGGPEVHPERTAFLTASITKTFLAVTCLQCCERNVLNLDQDIGAYIPTRIFNPTFPETPITARQLLTHTAGLNDNEDALLPGRYRSEGTDCSVTLEEYVRERFGSTEYEAKEEMWSQTHAPGLATYHYSNAGFTLLGWVVQCASGRSVASLAQERIFDPLGMTRTKYFLADMKILEDTDLAIPHDEDRKGVGHYGVAEWPAAQGVRTHVYIWPGRKAGLVILTNGSEDYSDIERCIYSFIEGLTAPRVQD
;
A
#
# COMPACT_ATOMS: atom_id res chain seq x y z
N MET A 1 15.63 -29.99 19.31
CA MET A 1 15.22 -29.95 17.88
C MET A 1 13.71 -30.06 17.66
N SER A 2 12.86 -30.08 18.72
CA SER A 2 11.39 -30.17 18.61
C SER A 2 10.64 -28.82 18.58
N GLY A 3 11.32 -27.70 18.89
CA GLY A 3 10.67 -26.40 19.09
C GLY A 3 10.23 -25.65 17.83
N SER A 4 11.04 -25.62 16.76
CA SER A 4 10.68 -24.87 15.54
C SER A 4 9.63 -25.60 14.70
N LYS A 5 9.80 -26.91 14.47
CA LYS A 5 8.84 -27.73 13.71
C LYS A 5 7.45 -27.77 14.35
N GLY A 6 7.37 -27.86 15.69
CA GLY A 6 6.10 -27.84 16.40
C GLY A 6 5.39 -26.48 16.32
N ARG A 7 6.15 -25.38 16.33
CA ARG A 7 5.58 -24.03 16.20
C ARG A 7 5.14 -23.72 14.77
N SER A 8 5.90 -24.12 13.74
CA SER A 8 5.45 -24.00 12.34
C SER A 8 4.15 -24.75 12.10
N ALA A 9 4.04 -26.00 12.57
CA ALA A 9 2.82 -26.80 12.44
C ALA A 9 1.60 -26.18 13.16
N HIS A 10 1.82 -25.47 14.27
CA HIS A 10 0.75 -24.73 14.94
C HIS A 10 0.27 -23.53 14.11
N ILE A 11 1.20 -22.79 13.48
CA ILE A 11 0.84 -21.67 12.59
C ILE A 11 0.13 -22.21 11.34
N ASP A 12 0.57 -23.33 10.77
CA ASP A 12 -0.10 -23.99 9.64
C ASP A 12 -1.56 -24.35 9.99
N ALA A 13 -1.78 -24.91 11.19
CA ALA A 13 -3.13 -25.23 11.66
C ALA A 13 -4.02 -23.98 11.81
N LEU A 14 -3.47 -22.87 12.33
CA LEU A 14 -4.18 -21.59 12.43
C LEU A 14 -4.49 -20.98 11.07
N LEU A 15 -3.57 -21.08 10.10
CA LEU A 15 -3.84 -20.66 8.72
C LEU A 15 -4.98 -21.49 8.12
N GLN A 16 -4.95 -22.81 8.31
CA GLN A 16 -5.98 -23.70 7.79
C GLN A 16 -7.34 -23.42 8.44
N GLU A 17 -7.40 -23.21 9.75
CA GLU A 17 -8.61 -22.81 10.46
C GLU A 17 -9.13 -21.46 9.94
N SER A 18 -8.23 -20.48 9.79
CA SER A 18 -8.58 -19.15 9.29
C SER A 18 -9.08 -19.18 7.85
N SER A 19 -8.69 -20.17 7.04
CA SER A 19 -9.19 -20.33 5.66
C SER A 19 -10.70 -20.59 5.58
N SER A 20 -11.32 -20.99 6.68
CA SER A 20 -12.78 -21.08 6.80
C SER A 20 -13.48 -19.72 6.81
N ARG A 21 -12.75 -18.62 7.10
CA ARG A 21 -13.25 -17.24 7.17
C ARG A 21 -12.58 -16.33 6.13
N ILE A 22 -11.27 -16.48 5.93
CA ILE A 22 -10.46 -15.75 4.95
C ILE A 22 -10.32 -16.64 3.71
N PRO A 23 -10.82 -16.25 2.52
CA PRO A 23 -10.78 -17.09 1.34
C PRO A 23 -9.36 -17.54 0.93
N GLY A 24 -8.37 -16.67 1.10
CA GLY A 24 -6.96 -16.93 0.83
C GLY A 24 -6.03 -16.03 1.65
N ILE A 25 -5.00 -16.64 2.24
CA ILE A 25 -4.01 -15.96 3.08
C ILE A 25 -2.61 -16.50 2.81
N ALA A 26 -1.63 -15.60 2.72
CA ALA A 26 -0.22 -15.92 2.64
C ALA A 26 0.57 -15.13 3.69
N VAL A 27 1.54 -15.80 4.32
CA VAL A 27 2.33 -15.25 5.41
C VAL A 27 3.80 -15.63 5.26
N ALA A 28 4.70 -14.70 5.58
CA ALA A 28 6.08 -15.05 5.91
C ALA A 28 6.65 -14.17 7.02
N ALA A 29 7.59 -14.75 7.77
CA ALA A 29 8.33 -14.10 8.84
C ALA A 29 9.84 -14.25 8.64
N VAL A 30 10.57 -13.17 8.88
CA VAL A 30 12.02 -13.08 8.76
C VAL A 30 12.61 -12.68 10.10
N VAL A 31 13.64 -13.41 10.56
CA VAL A 31 14.40 -13.09 11.77
C VAL A 31 15.88 -13.33 11.49
N GLY A 32 16.72 -12.37 11.85
CA GLY A 32 18.18 -12.49 11.69
C GLY A 32 18.64 -12.70 10.24
N GLY A 33 17.89 -12.19 9.26
CA GLY A 33 18.21 -12.37 7.84
C GLY A 33 17.73 -13.67 7.21
N SER A 34 17.03 -14.53 7.96
CA SER A 34 16.52 -15.82 7.48
C SER A 34 15.00 -15.86 7.53
N VAL A 35 14.38 -16.47 6.53
CA VAL A 35 12.95 -16.81 6.56
C VAL A 35 12.75 -17.90 7.61
N VAL A 36 12.07 -17.56 8.70
CA VAL A 36 11.80 -18.49 9.81
C VAL A 36 10.44 -19.17 9.69
N TYR A 37 9.56 -18.60 8.87
CA TYR A 37 8.26 -19.16 8.53
C TYR A 37 7.80 -18.65 7.17
N SER A 38 7.22 -19.51 6.35
CA SER A 38 6.48 -19.15 5.14
C SER A 38 5.37 -20.18 4.95
N GLY A 39 4.14 -19.72 4.82
CA GLY A 39 2.97 -20.58 4.72
C GLY A 39 1.77 -19.85 4.14
N ALA A 40 0.80 -20.61 3.67
CA ALA A 40 -0.43 -20.10 3.10
C ALA A 40 -1.58 -21.08 3.34
N ALA A 41 -2.81 -20.59 3.21
CA ALA A 41 -4.01 -21.41 3.19
C ALA A 41 -5.10 -20.76 2.32
N GLY A 42 -6.07 -21.57 1.92
CA GLY A 42 -7.18 -21.12 1.08
C GLY A 42 -6.81 -21.02 -0.41
N ARG A 43 -7.61 -20.28 -1.17
CA ARG A 43 -7.51 -20.15 -2.63
C ARG A 43 -7.47 -18.69 -3.07
N ALA A 44 -6.82 -18.46 -4.21
CA ALA A 44 -6.75 -17.14 -4.83
C ALA A 44 -8.16 -16.62 -5.22
N GLU A 45 -9.05 -17.54 -5.62
CA GLU A 45 -10.46 -17.31 -5.90
C GLU A 45 -11.25 -18.61 -5.66
N GLU A 46 -12.58 -18.53 -5.57
CA GLU A 46 -13.42 -19.72 -5.45
C GLU A 46 -13.22 -20.66 -6.65
N GLY A 47 -12.89 -21.93 -6.38
CA GLY A 47 -12.56 -22.91 -7.43
C GLY A 47 -11.20 -22.71 -8.12
N GLY A 48 -10.46 -21.64 -7.79
CA GLY A 48 -9.15 -21.33 -8.36
C GLY A 48 -7.98 -22.04 -7.66
N PRO A 49 -6.72 -21.67 -7.98
CA PRO A 49 -5.54 -22.29 -7.39
C PRO A 49 -5.43 -22.02 -5.89
N GLU A 50 -4.75 -22.94 -5.18
CA GLU A 50 -4.36 -22.72 -3.79
C GLU A 50 -3.40 -21.54 -3.67
N VAL A 51 -3.52 -20.78 -2.59
CA VAL A 51 -2.62 -19.65 -2.32
C VAL A 51 -1.20 -20.18 -2.11
N HIS A 52 -0.23 -19.52 -2.75
CA HIS A 52 1.19 -19.79 -2.58
C HIS A 52 1.94 -18.49 -2.25
N PRO A 53 2.73 -18.42 -1.16
CA PRO A 53 3.39 -17.18 -0.74
C PRO A 53 4.26 -16.53 -1.84
N GLU A 54 4.97 -17.34 -2.61
CA GLU A 54 5.92 -16.86 -3.64
C GLU A 54 5.25 -16.54 -5.00
N ARG A 55 3.96 -16.87 -5.17
CA ARG A 55 3.31 -16.84 -6.49
C ARG A 55 2.01 -16.06 -6.52
N THR A 56 1.20 -16.15 -5.46
CA THR A 56 -0.11 -15.51 -5.41
C THR A 56 0.04 -14.04 -5.05
N ALA A 57 -0.34 -13.16 -5.98
CA ALA A 57 -0.31 -11.73 -5.79
C ALA A 57 -1.67 -11.21 -5.28
N PHE A 58 -1.60 -10.38 -4.25
CA PHE A 58 -2.73 -9.73 -3.59
C PHE A 58 -2.71 -8.24 -3.86
N LEU A 59 -3.90 -7.62 -3.97
CA LEU A 59 -4.03 -6.17 -3.94
C LEU A 59 -3.73 -5.68 -2.52
N THR A 60 -2.71 -4.84 -2.37
CA THR A 60 -2.17 -4.50 -1.04
C THR A 60 -2.73 -3.21 -0.43
N ALA A 61 -3.73 -2.60 -1.07
CA ALA A 61 -4.38 -1.37 -0.61
C ALA A 61 -3.35 -0.33 -0.13
N SER A 62 -3.48 0.15 1.11
CA SER A 62 -2.67 1.21 1.71
C SER A 62 -1.19 0.88 1.93
N ILE A 63 -0.78 -0.40 1.87
CA ILE A 63 0.65 -0.76 1.86
C ILE A 63 1.36 -0.12 0.66
N THR A 64 0.63 0.13 -0.42
CA THR A 64 1.11 0.87 -1.60
C THR A 64 1.83 2.19 -1.25
N LYS A 65 1.34 2.91 -0.22
CA LYS A 65 1.92 4.18 0.24
C LYS A 65 3.38 4.08 0.64
N THR A 66 3.81 2.91 1.11
CA THR A 66 5.22 2.67 1.47
C THR A 66 6.14 2.76 0.25
N PHE A 67 5.70 2.25 -0.91
CA PHE A 67 6.45 2.35 -2.16
C PHE A 67 6.50 3.78 -2.70
N LEU A 68 5.38 4.52 -2.63
CA LEU A 68 5.37 5.93 -2.99
C LEU A 68 6.25 6.75 -2.04
N ALA A 69 6.23 6.48 -0.73
CA ALA A 69 7.09 7.17 0.23
C ALA A 69 8.58 6.98 -0.08
N VAL A 70 9.01 5.74 -0.35
CA VAL A 70 10.39 5.46 -0.77
C VAL A 70 10.72 6.17 -2.09
N THR A 71 9.82 6.13 -3.07
CA THR A 71 10.01 6.81 -4.36
C THR A 71 10.18 8.32 -4.19
N CYS A 72 9.36 8.95 -3.32
CA CYS A 72 9.45 10.37 -2.97
C CYS A 72 10.81 10.69 -2.31
N LEU A 73 11.22 9.90 -1.32
CA LEU A 73 12.51 10.09 -0.62
C LEU A 73 13.70 9.91 -1.57
N GLN A 74 13.66 8.93 -2.48
CA GLN A 74 14.69 8.76 -3.51
C GLN A 74 14.77 9.95 -4.49
N CYS A 75 13.65 10.61 -4.78
CA CYS A 75 13.63 11.88 -5.51
C CYS A 75 14.26 13.02 -4.69
N CYS A 76 14.06 13.04 -3.37
CA CYS A 76 14.69 14.00 -2.48
C CYS A 76 16.22 13.83 -2.43
N GLU A 77 16.70 12.59 -2.28
CA GLU A 77 18.14 12.27 -2.33
C GLU A 77 18.82 12.74 -3.63
N ARG A 78 18.05 12.83 -4.72
CA ARG A 78 18.52 13.25 -6.05
C ARG A 78 18.30 14.74 -6.33
N ASN A 79 17.87 15.51 -5.32
CA ASN A 79 17.54 16.93 -5.44
C ASN A 79 16.45 17.23 -6.50
N VAL A 80 15.60 16.25 -6.82
CA VAL A 80 14.44 16.44 -7.70
C VAL A 80 13.28 17.06 -6.94
N LEU A 81 13.16 16.74 -5.65
CA LEU A 81 12.11 17.23 -4.76
C LEU A 81 12.75 17.67 -3.42
N ASN A 82 12.18 18.68 -2.76
CA ASN A 82 12.56 19.07 -1.41
C ASN A 82 11.34 18.87 -0.49
N LEU A 83 11.54 18.14 0.61
CA LEU A 83 10.47 17.77 1.55
C LEU A 83 9.77 18.97 2.19
N ASP A 84 10.47 20.09 2.33
CA ASP A 84 10.01 21.29 3.03
C ASP A 84 9.68 22.44 2.07
N GLN A 85 9.86 22.23 0.77
CA GLN A 85 9.44 23.17 -0.26
C GLN A 85 7.92 23.07 -0.47
N ASP A 86 7.30 24.23 -0.71
CA ASP A 86 5.90 24.29 -1.13
C ASP A 86 5.66 23.44 -2.39
N ILE A 87 4.66 22.56 -2.36
CA ILE A 87 4.34 21.67 -3.49
C ILE A 87 4.00 22.43 -4.77
N GLY A 88 3.49 23.64 -4.69
CA GLY A 88 3.19 24.53 -5.82
C GLY A 88 4.41 24.91 -6.64
N ALA A 89 5.64 24.69 -6.13
CA ALA A 89 6.86 24.80 -6.93
C ALA A 89 7.02 23.67 -7.96
N TYR A 90 6.28 22.56 -7.81
CA TYR A 90 6.41 21.35 -8.62
C TYR A 90 5.20 21.08 -9.52
N ILE A 91 4.02 21.59 -9.18
CA ILE A 91 2.77 21.30 -9.90
C ILE A 91 2.21 22.57 -10.57
N PRO A 92 1.55 22.45 -11.74
CA PRO A 92 1.03 23.60 -12.49
C PRO A 92 -0.33 24.10 -11.97
N THR A 93 -0.77 23.65 -10.79
CA THR A 93 -2.07 24.01 -10.20
C THR A 93 -1.87 24.47 -8.77
N ARG A 94 -2.49 25.59 -8.41
CA ARG A 94 -2.44 26.12 -7.05
C ARG A 94 -3.35 25.28 -6.15
N ILE A 95 -2.74 24.45 -5.32
CA ILE A 95 -3.43 23.68 -4.27
C ILE A 95 -3.09 24.35 -2.93
N PHE A 96 -4.12 24.79 -2.20
CA PHE A 96 -3.95 25.51 -0.94
C PHE A 96 -5.16 25.28 -0.02
N ASN A 97 -4.95 25.49 1.28
CA ASN A 97 -6.02 25.56 2.26
C ASN A 97 -6.63 26.98 2.22
N PRO A 98 -7.92 27.16 1.86
CA PRO A 98 -8.54 28.50 1.76
C PRO A 98 -8.57 29.29 3.07
N THR A 99 -8.61 28.61 4.22
CA THR A 99 -8.54 29.27 5.54
C THR A 99 -7.12 29.75 5.87
N PHE A 100 -6.10 29.09 5.32
CA PHE A 100 -4.68 29.42 5.55
C PHE A 100 -3.92 29.54 4.21
N PRO A 101 -4.30 30.50 3.33
CA PRO A 101 -3.88 30.50 1.93
C PRO A 101 -2.40 30.79 1.69
N GLU A 102 -1.73 31.38 2.69
CA GLU A 102 -0.30 31.70 2.67
C GLU A 102 0.56 30.62 3.35
N THR A 103 -0.06 29.58 3.94
CA THR A 103 0.69 28.50 4.59
C THR A 103 1.05 27.44 3.56
N PRO A 104 2.35 27.13 3.37
CA PRO A 104 2.77 26.18 2.37
C PRO A 104 2.34 24.76 2.74
N ILE A 105 1.92 24.01 1.72
CA ILE A 105 1.74 22.56 1.82
C ILE A 105 3.03 21.91 1.31
N THR A 106 3.58 20.96 2.07
CA THR A 106 4.86 20.34 1.73
C THR A 106 4.76 18.82 1.56
N ALA A 107 5.70 18.23 0.83
CA ALA A 107 5.75 16.77 0.68
C ALA A 107 5.94 16.06 2.02
N ARG A 108 6.67 16.67 2.98
CA ARG A 108 6.79 16.15 4.35
C ARG A 108 5.42 16.01 5.00
N GLN A 109 4.60 17.05 4.94
CA GLN A 109 3.28 17.06 5.56
C GLN A 109 2.33 16.03 4.91
N LEU A 110 2.42 15.84 3.59
CA LEU A 110 1.64 14.81 2.89
C LEU A 110 2.08 13.40 3.30
N LEU A 111 3.40 13.14 3.37
CA LEU A 111 3.97 11.86 3.82
C LEU A 111 3.55 11.51 5.26
N THR A 112 3.40 12.52 6.12
CA THR A 112 3.08 12.34 7.54
C THR A 112 1.60 12.53 7.86
N HIS A 113 0.73 12.71 6.86
CA HIS A 113 -0.70 12.95 7.07
C HIS A 113 -1.02 14.18 7.97
N THR A 114 -0.23 15.24 7.84
CA THR A 114 -0.36 16.49 8.64
C THR A 114 -0.58 17.73 7.78
N ALA A 115 -0.96 17.56 6.51
CA ALA A 115 -1.28 18.66 5.60
C ALA A 115 -2.62 19.37 5.91
N GLY A 116 -3.35 18.92 6.94
CA GLY A 116 -4.65 19.49 7.30
C GLY A 116 -5.78 19.10 6.34
N LEU A 117 -5.77 17.86 5.84
CA LEU A 117 -6.77 17.32 4.93
C LEU A 117 -7.89 16.61 5.70
N ASN A 118 -9.14 17.01 5.46
CA ASN A 118 -10.34 16.33 5.94
C ASN A 118 -10.78 15.28 4.90
N ASP A 119 -9.94 14.28 4.68
CA ASP A 119 -10.22 13.29 3.66
C ASP A 119 -11.29 12.30 4.15
N ASN A 120 -12.46 12.34 3.52
CA ASN A 120 -13.52 11.39 3.77
C ASN A 120 -13.28 10.12 2.93
N GLU A 121 -13.07 8.97 3.58
CA GLU A 121 -12.94 7.67 2.91
C GLU A 121 -14.22 7.23 2.18
N ASP A 122 -15.40 7.74 2.51
CA ASP A 122 -16.64 7.47 1.76
C ASP A 122 -16.60 8.03 0.31
N ALA A 123 -15.66 8.93 0.01
CA ALA A 123 -15.39 9.37 -1.36
C ALA A 123 -14.70 8.28 -2.22
N LEU A 124 -14.35 7.12 -1.63
CA LEU A 124 -13.74 5.96 -2.29
C LEU A 124 -14.75 5.00 -2.95
N LEU A 125 -16.06 5.31 -2.95
CA LEU A 125 -17.12 4.41 -3.42
C LEU A 125 -18.06 5.06 -4.46
N PRO A 126 -18.81 4.26 -5.22
CA PRO A 126 -18.62 3.98 -6.66
C PRO A 126 -18.87 5.19 -7.60
N GLY A 127 -18.14 5.23 -8.71
CA GLY A 127 -18.29 6.28 -9.73
C GLY A 127 -17.08 6.36 -10.66
N ARG A 128 -16.76 7.55 -11.17
CA ARG A 128 -15.64 7.79 -12.11
C ARG A 128 -14.28 7.30 -11.59
N TYR A 129 -14.06 7.29 -10.28
CA TYR A 129 -12.76 6.93 -9.67
C TYR A 129 -12.53 5.43 -9.49
N ARG A 130 -13.45 4.58 -9.95
CA ARG A 130 -13.31 3.13 -9.88
C ARG A 130 -13.72 2.49 -11.21
N SER A 131 -12.98 1.46 -11.63
CA SER A 131 -13.27 0.72 -12.87
C SER A 131 -13.20 -0.77 -12.61
N GLU A 132 -14.30 -1.48 -12.88
CA GLU A 132 -14.37 -2.93 -12.68
C GLU A 132 -13.66 -3.68 -13.82
N GLY A 133 -12.87 -4.68 -13.47
CA GLY A 133 -12.16 -5.57 -14.40
C GLY A 133 -10.95 -4.96 -15.11
N THR A 134 -10.69 -3.67 -14.96
CA THR A 134 -9.64 -2.92 -15.67
C THR A 134 -8.99 -1.86 -14.80
N ASP A 135 -7.84 -1.34 -15.24
CA ASP A 135 -7.22 -0.13 -14.68
C ASP A 135 -8.16 1.07 -14.82
N CYS A 136 -8.18 1.96 -13.81
CA CYS A 136 -8.94 3.20 -13.89
C CYS A 136 -8.25 4.18 -14.84
N SER A 137 -9.02 4.84 -15.72
CA SER A 137 -8.48 5.78 -16.70
C SER A 137 -8.26 7.20 -16.17
N VAL A 138 -8.77 7.50 -14.96
CA VAL A 138 -8.58 8.81 -14.32
C VAL A 138 -7.12 8.96 -13.91
N THR A 139 -6.48 10.01 -14.41
CA THR A 139 -5.10 10.34 -14.08
C THR A 139 -4.99 10.97 -12.69
N LEU A 140 -3.79 10.94 -12.10
CA LEU A 140 -3.51 11.65 -10.83
C LEU A 140 -3.83 13.15 -10.92
N GLU A 141 -3.58 13.78 -12.08
CA GLU A 141 -3.89 15.19 -12.31
C GLU A 141 -5.40 15.45 -12.28
N GLU A 142 -6.18 14.67 -13.02
CA GLU A 142 -7.64 14.80 -13.05
C GLU A 142 -8.24 14.58 -11.66
N TYR A 143 -7.79 13.53 -10.95
CA TYR A 143 -8.21 13.27 -9.58
C TYR A 143 -7.91 14.49 -8.68
N VAL A 144 -6.68 15.00 -8.70
CA VAL A 144 -6.29 16.12 -7.84
C VAL A 144 -7.11 17.37 -8.17
N ARG A 145 -7.26 17.72 -9.44
CA ARG A 145 -8.04 18.91 -9.83
C ARG A 145 -9.50 18.82 -9.42
N GLU A 146 -10.11 17.65 -9.54
CA GLU A 146 -11.51 17.46 -9.15
C GLU A 146 -11.68 17.43 -7.62
N ARG A 147 -10.72 16.81 -6.92
CA ARG A 147 -10.80 16.62 -5.46
C ARG A 147 -10.46 17.88 -4.68
N PHE A 148 -9.53 18.70 -5.17
CA PHE A 148 -9.03 19.89 -4.46
C PHE A 148 -9.47 21.22 -5.09
N GLY A 149 -9.90 21.21 -6.35
CA GLY A 149 -10.13 22.41 -7.17
C GLY A 149 -8.91 22.75 -8.04
N SER A 150 -9.14 23.42 -9.16
CA SER A 150 -8.06 23.79 -10.11
C SER A 150 -7.70 25.28 -10.10
N THR A 151 -8.53 26.09 -9.44
CA THR A 151 -8.35 27.54 -9.29
C THR A 151 -8.72 27.97 -7.88
N GLU A 152 -8.39 29.20 -7.51
CA GLU A 152 -8.77 29.77 -6.21
C GLU A 152 -10.29 29.87 -6.00
N TYR A 153 -11.07 29.94 -7.09
CA TYR A 153 -12.53 29.98 -7.04
C TYR A 153 -13.18 28.59 -6.94
N GLU A 154 -12.41 27.54 -7.17
CA GLU A 154 -12.89 26.14 -7.17
C GLU A 154 -12.38 25.35 -5.96
N ALA A 155 -11.62 26.00 -5.07
CA ALA A 155 -11.03 25.35 -3.91
C ALA A 155 -12.12 24.68 -3.07
N LYS A 156 -11.93 23.38 -2.81
CA LYS A 156 -12.86 22.55 -2.04
C LYS A 156 -12.65 22.78 -0.55
N GLU A 157 -13.22 23.84 0.01
CA GLU A 157 -13.07 24.19 1.43
C GLU A 157 -13.32 23.01 2.38
N GLU A 158 -14.26 22.12 2.04
CA GLU A 158 -14.59 20.92 2.80
C GLU A 158 -13.42 19.94 2.95
N MET A 159 -12.46 19.97 2.02
CA MET A 159 -11.26 19.12 2.05
C MET A 159 -10.21 19.60 3.04
N TRP A 160 -10.35 20.80 3.60
CA TRP A 160 -9.31 21.44 4.36
C TRP A 160 -9.74 21.72 5.80
N SER A 161 -8.81 21.54 6.74
CA SER A 161 -9.02 21.96 8.12
C SER A 161 -9.21 23.47 8.18
N GLN A 162 -10.32 23.89 8.80
CA GLN A 162 -10.63 25.30 9.05
C GLN A 162 -10.06 25.81 10.38
N THR A 163 -9.46 24.93 11.17
CA THR A 163 -9.00 25.25 12.54
C THR A 163 -7.48 25.12 12.70
N HIS A 164 -6.83 24.31 11.86
CA HIS A 164 -5.39 24.10 11.93
C HIS A 164 -4.74 24.28 10.55
N ALA A 165 -3.69 25.09 10.50
CA ALA A 165 -2.91 25.28 9.29
C ALA A 165 -2.10 24.02 8.93
N PRO A 166 -1.75 23.81 7.64
CA PRO A 166 -0.86 22.73 7.22
C PRO A 166 0.41 22.65 8.08
N GLY A 167 0.78 21.45 8.53
CA GLY A 167 1.93 21.20 9.41
C GLY A 167 1.70 21.46 10.91
N LEU A 168 0.63 22.19 11.27
CA LEU A 168 0.17 22.32 12.66
C LEU A 168 -1.08 21.46 12.95
N ALA A 169 -1.73 20.96 11.91
CA ALA A 169 -2.83 20.03 12.03
C ALA A 169 -2.39 18.72 12.71
N THR A 170 -3.28 18.19 13.55
CA THR A 170 -3.15 16.83 14.08
C THR A 170 -3.18 15.83 12.93
N TYR A 171 -2.53 14.68 13.13
CA TYR A 171 -2.55 13.56 12.18
C TYR A 171 -3.97 13.25 11.72
N HIS A 172 -4.19 13.25 10.40
CA HIS A 172 -5.43 12.81 9.77
C HIS A 172 -5.12 12.00 8.52
N TYR A 173 -5.38 10.69 8.57
CA TYR A 173 -5.12 9.79 7.46
C TYR A 173 -5.81 10.28 6.18
N SER A 174 -5.13 10.18 5.05
CA SER A 174 -5.65 10.69 3.77
C SER A 174 -5.06 9.95 2.58
N ASN A 175 -5.94 9.37 1.77
CA ASN A 175 -5.60 8.84 0.47
C ASN A 175 -5.43 9.97 -0.55
N ALA A 176 -6.30 10.98 -0.54
CA ALA A 176 -6.22 12.15 -1.41
C ALA A 176 -4.87 12.89 -1.26
N GLY A 177 -4.35 12.99 -0.04
CA GLY A 177 -3.03 13.57 0.23
C GLY A 177 -1.87 12.75 -0.35
N PHE A 178 -1.96 11.42 -0.31
CA PHE A 178 -0.98 10.56 -0.98
C PHE A 178 -1.13 10.58 -2.50
N THR A 179 -2.36 10.71 -3.02
CA THR A 179 -2.61 10.90 -4.46
C THR A 179 -2.04 12.22 -4.96
N LEU A 180 -2.20 13.31 -4.19
CA LEU A 180 -1.55 14.60 -4.41
C LEU A 180 -0.03 14.48 -4.39
N LEU A 181 0.54 13.78 -3.40
CA LEU A 181 1.98 13.50 -3.35
C LEU A 181 2.46 12.74 -4.59
N GLY A 182 1.70 11.74 -5.06
CA GLY A 182 2.01 11.01 -6.28
C GLY A 182 2.07 11.93 -7.50
N TRP A 183 1.12 12.86 -7.62
CA TRP A 183 1.13 13.83 -8.70
C TRP A 183 2.31 14.80 -8.60
N VAL A 184 2.63 15.30 -7.40
CA VAL A 184 3.81 16.14 -7.15
C VAL A 184 5.09 15.43 -7.57
N VAL A 185 5.28 14.16 -7.18
CA VAL A 185 6.43 13.35 -7.59
C VAL A 185 6.48 13.19 -9.11
N GLN A 186 5.33 12.97 -9.75
CA GLN A 186 5.24 12.83 -11.20
C GLN A 186 5.66 14.11 -11.93
N CYS A 187 5.15 15.27 -11.50
CA CYS A 187 5.49 16.55 -12.11
C CYS A 187 6.95 16.94 -11.87
N ALA A 188 7.45 16.82 -10.63
CA ALA A 188 8.82 17.17 -10.28
C ALA A 188 9.85 16.33 -11.05
N SER A 189 9.58 15.04 -11.26
CA SER A 189 10.50 14.11 -11.92
C SER A 189 10.34 14.01 -13.43
N GLY A 190 9.20 14.47 -13.97
CA GLY A 190 8.82 14.24 -15.37
C GLY A 190 8.51 12.77 -15.70
N ARG A 191 8.30 11.91 -14.70
CA ARG A 191 8.12 10.46 -14.87
C ARG A 191 6.96 9.94 -14.03
N SER A 192 6.26 8.91 -14.51
CA SER A 192 5.19 8.30 -13.73
C SER A 192 5.74 7.63 -12.47
N VAL A 193 5.01 7.71 -11.36
CA VAL A 193 5.35 7.04 -10.09
C VAL A 193 5.54 5.53 -10.31
N ALA A 194 4.69 4.88 -11.11
CA ALA A 194 4.82 3.47 -11.43
C ALA A 194 6.17 3.15 -12.10
N SER A 195 6.63 3.99 -13.06
CA SER A 195 7.92 3.79 -13.73
C SER A 195 9.11 4.00 -12.79
N LEU A 196 9.01 4.96 -11.87
CA LEU A 196 10.07 5.23 -10.89
C LEU A 196 10.17 4.08 -9.89
N ALA A 197 9.05 3.59 -9.38
CA ALA A 197 9.01 2.46 -8.47
C ALA A 197 9.52 1.17 -9.15
N GLN A 198 9.14 0.94 -10.42
CA GLN A 198 9.66 -0.20 -11.18
C GLN A 198 11.20 -0.15 -11.27
N GLU A 199 11.75 0.95 -11.77
CA GLU A 199 13.19 1.10 -12.00
C GLU A 199 14.01 1.14 -10.71
N ARG A 200 13.49 1.77 -9.65
CA ARG A 200 14.28 2.12 -8.46
C ARG A 200 14.00 1.27 -7.24
N ILE A 201 12.93 0.47 -7.28
CA ILE A 201 12.54 -0.41 -6.17
C ILE A 201 12.38 -1.84 -6.70
N PHE A 202 11.48 -2.07 -7.66
CA PHE A 202 11.10 -3.42 -8.03
C PHE A 202 12.22 -4.15 -8.79
N ASP A 203 12.80 -3.53 -9.82
CA ASP A 203 13.86 -4.16 -10.63
C ASP A 203 15.14 -4.40 -9.79
N PRO A 204 15.66 -3.43 -9.01
CA PRO A 204 16.89 -3.64 -8.25
C PRO A 204 16.73 -4.65 -7.11
N LEU A 205 15.52 -4.79 -6.56
CA LEU A 205 15.24 -5.82 -5.55
C LEU A 205 14.92 -7.17 -6.19
N GLY A 206 14.50 -7.24 -7.45
CA GLY A 206 14.06 -8.46 -8.11
C GLY A 206 12.59 -8.81 -7.85
N MET A 207 11.74 -7.80 -7.60
CA MET A 207 10.30 -7.93 -7.37
C MET A 207 9.54 -8.11 -8.70
N THR A 208 9.83 -9.18 -9.44
CA THR A 208 9.33 -9.39 -10.80
C THR A 208 7.81 -9.59 -10.92
N ARG A 209 7.16 -9.95 -9.80
CA ARG A 209 5.70 -10.15 -9.69
C ARG A 209 4.99 -9.04 -8.92
N THR A 210 5.57 -7.84 -8.96
CA THR A 210 5.02 -6.66 -8.29
C THR A 210 4.73 -5.60 -9.32
N LYS A 211 3.45 -5.21 -9.45
CA LYS A 211 2.99 -4.20 -10.43
C LYS A 211 1.93 -3.30 -9.80
N TYR A 212 1.82 -2.08 -10.34
CA TYR A 212 0.73 -1.18 -10.01
C TYR A 212 -0.53 -1.48 -10.83
N PHE A 213 -0.37 -1.69 -12.14
CA PHE A 213 -1.50 -1.85 -13.04
C PHE A 213 -1.96 -3.30 -13.14
N LEU A 214 -3.27 -3.49 -13.21
CA LEU A 214 -3.90 -4.79 -13.41
C LEU A 214 -3.54 -5.38 -14.79
N ALA A 215 -3.48 -4.54 -15.83
CA ALA A 215 -3.06 -4.98 -17.16
C ALA A 215 -1.67 -5.64 -17.14
N ASP A 216 -0.71 -5.05 -16.41
CA ASP A 216 0.64 -5.59 -16.28
C ASP A 216 0.70 -6.90 -15.49
N MET A 217 -0.23 -7.12 -14.55
CA MET A 217 -0.33 -8.38 -13.83
C MET A 217 -0.90 -9.50 -14.69
N LYS A 218 -1.89 -9.20 -15.55
CA LYS A 218 -2.59 -10.20 -16.39
C LYS A 218 -1.70 -10.85 -17.44
N ILE A 219 -0.55 -10.26 -17.75
CA ILE A 219 0.42 -10.81 -18.70
C ILE A 219 1.49 -11.68 -18.03
N LEU A 220 1.49 -11.82 -16.70
CA LEU A 220 2.45 -12.68 -15.99
C LEU A 220 1.94 -14.12 -15.98
N GLU A 221 2.53 -14.99 -16.80
CA GLU A 221 2.11 -16.39 -16.95
C GLU A 221 2.25 -17.22 -15.67
N ASP A 222 3.26 -16.90 -14.84
CA ASP A 222 3.57 -17.66 -13.63
C ASP A 222 2.98 -17.05 -12.35
N THR A 223 2.00 -16.15 -12.42
CA THR A 223 1.47 -15.43 -11.24
C THR A 223 -0.02 -15.70 -11.06
N ASP A 224 -0.42 -16.18 -9.89
CA ASP A 224 -1.85 -16.26 -9.54
C ASP A 224 -2.29 -14.90 -9.01
N LEU A 225 -3.45 -14.41 -9.44
CA LEU A 225 -4.03 -13.17 -8.95
C LEU A 225 -5.16 -13.48 -7.97
N ALA A 226 -5.00 -13.07 -6.71
CA ALA A 226 -6.05 -13.25 -5.72
C ALA A 226 -7.19 -12.26 -5.94
N ILE A 227 -8.41 -12.77 -6.10
CA ILE A 227 -9.63 -11.96 -6.19
C ILE A 227 -9.97 -11.41 -4.81
N PRO A 228 -10.16 -10.09 -4.64
CA PRO A 228 -10.69 -9.53 -3.40
C PRO A 228 -12.09 -10.06 -3.10
N HIS A 229 -12.40 -10.30 -1.83
CA HIS A 229 -13.73 -10.67 -1.35
C HIS A 229 -14.30 -9.59 -0.44
N ASP A 230 -15.62 -9.45 -0.43
CA ASP A 230 -16.35 -8.62 0.52
C ASP A 230 -16.50 -9.30 1.90
N GLU A 231 -17.20 -8.64 2.82
CA GLU A 231 -17.47 -9.15 4.18
C GLU A 231 -18.31 -10.44 4.18
N ASP A 232 -19.14 -10.64 3.16
CA ASP A 232 -19.90 -11.89 2.95
C ASP A 232 -19.05 -12.99 2.28
N ARG A 233 -17.75 -12.73 2.08
CA ARG A 233 -16.78 -13.61 1.42
C ARG A 233 -17.12 -13.91 -0.03
N LYS A 234 -17.86 -13.03 -0.68
CA LYS A 234 -18.13 -13.12 -2.10
C LYS A 234 -17.02 -12.41 -2.87
N GLY A 235 -16.48 -13.08 -3.89
CA GLY A 235 -15.50 -12.47 -4.78
C GLY A 235 -16.10 -11.25 -5.50
N VAL A 236 -15.48 -10.09 -5.33
CA VAL A 236 -15.94 -8.82 -5.94
C VAL A 236 -15.21 -8.50 -7.25
N GLY A 237 -14.38 -9.43 -7.74
CA GLY A 237 -13.57 -9.24 -8.94
C GLY A 237 -12.42 -8.25 -8.74
N HIS A 238 -11.58 -8.11 -9.77
CA HIS A 238 -10.54 -7.09 -9.77
C HIS A 238 -11.08 -5.74 -10.21
N TYR A 239 -10.50 -4.67 -9.66
CA TYR A 239 -10.84 -3.30 -10.01
C TYR A 239 -9.61 -2.41 -10.00
N GLY A 240 -9.69 -1.29 -10.71
CA GLY A 240 -8.79 -0.15 -10.65
C GLY A 240 -9.40 1.02 -9.92
N VAL A 241 -8.56 1.83 -9.25
CA VAL A 241 -8.97 3.11 -8.65
C VAL A 241 -8.09 4.25 -9.14
N ALA A 242 -8.64 5.46 -9.18
CA ALA A 242 -7.96 6.68 -9.63
C ALA A 242 -6.73 7.06 -8.78
N GLU A 243 -6.65 6.52 -7.56
CA GLU A 243 -5.52 6.74 -6.67
C GLU A 243 -4.27 5.93 -7.07
N TRP A 244 -4.35 5.11 -8.11
CA TRP A 244 -3.17 4.45 -8.68
C TRP A 244 -2.34 5.45 -9.49
N PRO A 245 -1.01 5.33 -9.51
CA PRO A 245 -0.16 4.41 -8.74
C PRO A 245 0.34 5.04 -7.41
N ALA A 246 -0.48 5.82 -6.72
CA ALA A 246 -0.04 6.64 -5.59
C ALA A 246 -0.50 6.10 -4.22
N ALA A 247 -1.78 6.26 -3.86
CA ALA A 247 -2.27 5.88 -2.53
C ALA A 247 -2.63 4.39 -2.42
N GLN A 248 -2.91 3.74 -3.56
CA GLN A 248 -3.31 2.34 -3.66
C GLN A 248 -2.78 1.71 -4.97
N GLY A 249 -2.89 0.39 -5.09
CA GLY A 249 -2.80 -0.32 -6.38
C GLY A 249 -1.68 -1.31 -6.55
N VAL A 250 -0.68 -1.31 -5.69
CA VAL A 250 0.35 -2.35 -5.79
C VAL A 250 -0.27 -3.72 -5.55
N ARG A 251 -0.08 -4.60 -6.54
CA ARG A 251 -0.29 -6.02 -6.42
C ARG A 251 1.05 -6.70 -6.26
N THR A 252 1.19 -7.50 -5.22
CA THR A 252 2.41 -8.27 -4.96
C THR A 252 2.09 -9.54 -4.19
N HIS A 253 3.02 -10.48 -4.23
CA HIS A 253 3.01 -11.67 -3.41
C HIS A 253 3.84 -11.44 -2.13
N VAL A 254 3.94 -12.46 -1.27
CA VAL A 254 4.82 -12.43 -0.11
C VAL A 254 6.26 -12.42 -0.60
N TYR A 255 6.86 -11.23 -0.61
CA TYR A 255 8.20 -11.02 -1.12
C TYR A 255 9.14 -10.60 0.01
N ILE A 256 10.24 -11.33 0.14
CA ILE A 256 11.31 -11.03 1.10
C ILE A 256 12.55 -10.64 0.31
N TRP A 257 12.89 -9.35 0.32
CA TRP A 257 14.05 -8.89 -0.44
C TRP A 257 15.38 -9.37 0.18
N PRO A 258 16.42 -9.57 -0.65
CA PRO A 258 17.74 -9.95 -0.17
C PRO A 258 18.30 -8.96 0.87
N GLY A 259 18.79 -9.47 1.99
CA GLY A 259 19.38 -8.64 3.06
C GLY A 259 18.38 -8.05 4.07
N ARG A 260 17.08 -8.36 3.95
CA ARG A 260 16.08 -8.02 4.97
C ARG A 260 16.45 -8.69 6.30
N LYS A 261 16.70 -7.91 7.35
CA LYS A 261 17.11 -8.45 8.67
C LYS A 261 15.96 -9.00 9.51
N ALA A 262 14.79 -8.38 9.44
CA ALA A 262 13.60 -8.81 10.17
C ALA A 262 12.32 -8.26 9.52
N GLY A 263 11.20 -8.97 9.61
CA GLY A 263 9.91 -8.49 9.13
C GLY A 263 8.83 -9.55 9.16
N LEU A 264 7.58 -9.11 9.18
CA LEU A 264 6.38 -9.93 9.04
C LEU A 264 5.59 -9.39 7.86
N VAL A 265 5.20 -10.27 6.95
CA VAL A 265 4.32 -9.95 5.82
C VAL A 265 3.13 -10.88 5.88
N ILE A 266 1.93 -10.31 5.92
CA ILE A 266 0.66 -11.02 5.86
C ILE A 266 -0.14 -10.39 4.73
N LEU A 267 -0.58 -11.19 3.76
CA LEU A 267 -1.42 -10.76 2.65
C LEU A 267 -2.66 -11.64 2.61
N THR A 268 -3.83 -11.01 2.52
CA THR A 268 -5.14 -11.68 2.48
C THR A 268 -5.96 -11.13 1.31
N ASN A 269 -6.95 -11.91 0.87
CA ASN A 269 -7.95 -11.46 -0.10
C ASN A 269 -9.35 -11.30 0.52
N GLY A 270 -9.43 -11.13 1.84
CA GLY A 270 -10.65 -10.87 2.61
C GLY A 270 -10.36 -10.01 3.86
N SER A 271 -11.41 -9.45 4.46
CA SER A 271 -11.36 -8.41 5.51
C SER A 271 -11.44 -8.93 6.96
N GLU A 272 -11.53 -10.25 7.15
CA GLU A 272 -11.72 -10.89 8.46
C GLU A 272 -10.49 -10.80 9.39
N ASP A 273 -10.75 -10.85 10.70
CA ASP A 273 -9.72 -10.75 11.73
C ASP A 273 -8.75 -11.95 11.73
N TYR A 274 -7.45 -11.64 11.60
CA TYR A 274 -6.31 -12.57 11.65
C TYR A 274 -5.35 -12.28 12.82
N SER A 275 -5.79 -11.52 13.83
CA SER A 275 -4.97 -11.14 15.00
C SER A 275 -4.35 -12.34 15.73
N ASP A 276 -5.03 -13.49 15.75
CA ASP A 276 -4.50 -14.71 16.36
C ASP A 276 -3.28 -15.29 15.61
N ILE A 277 -3.30 -15.23 14.28
CA ILE A 277 -2.15 -15.59 13.45
C ILE A 277 -0.99 -14.65 13.74
N GLU A 278 -1.27 -13.34 13.79
CA GLU A 278 -0.26 -12.33 14.07
C GLU A 278 0.37 -12.53 15.47
N ARG A 279 -0.46 -12.70 16.51
CA ARG A 279 -0.01 -13.00 17.88
C ARG A 279 0.85 -14.25 17.94
N CYS A 280 0.44 -15.32 17.27
CA CYS A 280 1.21 -16.57 17.26
C CYS A 280 2.55 -16.42 16.54
N ILE A 281 2.60 -15.64 15.46
CA ILE A 281 3.85 -15.37 14.76
C ILE A 281 4.78 -14.49 15.61
N TYR A 282 4.27 -13.48 16.30
CA TYR A 282 5.10 -12.71 17.24
C TYR A 282 5.65 -13.58 18.36
N SER A 283 4.82 -14.42 18.99
CA SER A 283 5.26 -15.38 20.01
C SER A 283 6.31 -16.36 19.45
N PHE A 284 6.13 -16.81 18.21
CA PHE A 284 7.12 -17.63 17.51
C PHE A 284 8.47 -16.91 17.35
N ILE A 285 8.44 -15.65 16.89
CA ILE A 285 9.61 -14.80 16.70
C ILE A 285 10.31 -14.52 18.04
N GLU A 286 9.57 -14.14 19.09
CA GLU A 286 10.10 -13.93 20.44
C GLU A 286 10.79 -15.18 20.98
N GLY A 287 10.17 -16.35 20.80
CA GLY A 287 10.74 -17.62 21.19
C GLY A 287 11.97 -18.06 20.38
N LEU A 288 12.32 -17.36 19.30
CA LEU A 288 13.56 -17.55 18.53
C LEU A 288 14.65 -16.55 18.92
N THR A 289 14.27 -15.36 19.39
CA THR A 289 15.19 -14.28 19.77
C THR A 289 15.49 -14.24 21.27
N ALA A 290 14.72 -14.95 22.10
CA ALA A 290 14.97 -15.04 23.53
C ALA A 290 16.38 -15.60 23.83
N PRO A 291 17.16 -14.96 24.72
CA PRO A 291 18.47 -15.47 25.11
C PRO A 291 18.32 -16.86 25.72
N ARG A 292 19.04 -17.84 25.19
CA ARG A 292 19.11 -19.17 25.79
C ARG A 292 19.77 -19.02 27.15
N VAL A 293 19.01 -19.23 28.22
CA VAL A 293 19.59 -19.45 29.56
C VAL A 293 20.47 -20.69 29.43
N GLN A 294 21.78 -20.51 29.59
CA GLN A 294 22.70 -21.63 29.74
C GLN A 294 22.48 -22.19 31.14
N ASP A 295 22.04 -23.45 31.21
CA ASP A 295 22.06 -24.26 32.43
C ASP A 295 23.52 -24.58 32.83
#